data_AF-A0A7Z0T675-F1
#
_entry.id   AF-A0A7Z0T675-F1
#
_cell.length_a   1.000
_cell.length_b   1.000
_cell.length_c   1.000
_cell.angle_alpha   90.00
_cell.angle_beta   90.00
_cell.angle_gamma   90.00
#
_symmetry.space_group_name_H-M   'P 1'
#
loop_
_entity.id
_entity.type
_entity.pdbx_description
1 polymer ?
#
loop_
_entity_poly.entity_id
_entity_poly.type
_entity_poly.pdbx_seq_one_letter_code
_entity_poly.pdbx_strand_id
1 'polypeptide(L)'
;MIRIDKPVTFLLPFDRYGLTLSHRLLDSMGGVSRFLLRAIEQQLSLAALIDITALSEAVLLNQLAYLQAHHYLEVEESDDGLLLWLTPRGASIVQVERLLEGSRLSIWMDAFTLSGHAAHMMMLDDCATLAPLMPDSDAPSVVVVNVSRRTGRAGRVRLFDDANRLRGLLEQGGLKQLLEHCWGADCELIASEFEHWAFELGKDEGEQAELLVPVEYAAGELLLCMRASGNQCKSGALPLLTLPVIELTHSYSQVAHFPWSVDLPPTCVQRIELVSSGTLTRFAENAVAEAEDARHSKLPMSPDTAVPAALGTVTVRPGISMQASVRTLRLLCSMDEVQFSRHLQCTPDALVLSHNLMATETAELA
;
A
#
# COMPACT_ATOMS: atom_id res chain seq x y z
N MET A 1 -9.17 -9.66 21.11
CA MET A 1 -8.84 -8.37 20.50
C MET A 1 -8.72 -7.34 21.59
N ILE A 2 -7.81 -6.39 21.42
CA ILE A 2 -7.59 -5.23 22.29
C ILE A 2 -8.13 -4.04 21.50
N ARG A 3 -9.08 -3.28 22.08
CA ARG A 3 -9.64 -2.10 21.44
C ARG A 3 -8.94 -0.87 21.99
N ILE A 4 -8.48 0.03 21.12
CA ILE A 4 -7.85 1.28 21.53
C ILE A 4 -8.91 2.38 21.54
N ASP A 5 -9.29 2.82 22.73
CA ASP A 5 -10.35 3.80 22.98
C ASP A 5 -9.83 5.26 22.89
N LYS A 6 -8.96 5.51 21.91
CA LYS A 6 -8.46 6.86 21.56
C LYS A 6 -8.26 6.99 20.05
N PRO A 7 -8.37 8.21 19.49
CA PRO A 7 -8.00 8.44 18.11
C PRO A 7 -6.51 8.13 17.87
N VAL A 8 -6.22 7.42 16.79
CA VAL A 8 -4.85 7.04 16.40
C VAL A 8 -4.62 7.42 14.94
N THR A 9 -3.52 8.10 14.66
CA THR A 9 -3.08 8.41 13.29
C THR A 9 -1.78 7.68 13.00
N PHE A 10 -1.78 6.81 11.99
CA PHE A 10 -0.58 6.16 11.49
C PHE A 10 0.02 7.00 10.36
N LEU A 11 1.29 7.35 10.48
CA LEU A 11 2.07 7.99 9.41
C LEU A 11 2.81 6.92 8.62
N LEU A 12 2.33 6.66 7.42
CA LEU A 12 2.77 5.56 6.56
C LEU A 12 3.82 6.03 5.55
N PRO A 13 5.02 5.41 5.52
CA PRO A 13 6.06 5.80 4.57
C PRO A 13 5.77 5.24 3.17
N PHE A 14 5.78 6.13 2.18
CA PHE A 14 5.73 5.84 0.75
C PHE A 14 6.94 6.43 0.03
N ASP A 15 7.40 5.73 -1.00
CA ASP A 15 8.48 6.16 -1.87
C ASP A 15 7.93 6.44 -3.27
N ARG A 16 8.40 7.52 -3.91
CA ARG A 16 7.97 7.94 -5.24
C ARG A 16 8.71 7.16 -6.33
N TYR A 17 7.96 6.75 -7.35
CA TYR A 17 8.45 6.11 -8.56
C TYR A 17 7.83 6.74 -9.81
N GLY A 18 8.58 6.74 -10.89
CA GLY A 18 8.05 6.93 -12.23
C GLY A 18 7.64 5.58 -12.82
N LEU A 19 6.40 5.48 -13.28
CA LEU A 19 5.89 4.34 -14.02
C LEU A 19 5.77 4.72 -15.49
N THR A 20 6.56 4.06 -16.33
CA THR A 20 6.45 4.18 -17.78
C THR A 20 5.65 2.99 -18.28
N LEU A 21 4.59 3.26 -19.03
CA LEU A 21 3.79 2.22 -19.67
C LEU A 21 4.18 2.12 -21.15
N SER A 22 4.30 0.91 -21.65
CA SER A 22 4.54 0.65 -23.07
C SER A 22 3.66 -0.48 -23.56
N HIS A 23 3.61 -0.61 -24.88
CA HIS A 23 2.81 -1.61 -25.55
C HIS A 23 3.73 -2.46 -26.42
N ARG A 24 3.86 -3.75 -26.10
CA ARG A 24 4.82 -4.68 -26.71
C ARG A 24 4.66 -4.78 -28.23
N LEU A 25 3.45 -4.70 -28.75
CA LEU A 25 3.26 -4.68 -30.21
C LEU A 25 3.83 -3.40 -30.83
N LEU A 26 3.64 -2.25 -30.16
CA LEU A 26 4.25 -0.99 -30.61
C LEU A 26 5.77 -1.05 -30.50
N ASP A 27 6.31 -1.62 -29.42
CA ASP A 27 7.76 -1.78 -29.25
C ASP A 27 8.36 -2.74 -30.30
N SER A 28 7.60 -3.75 -30.71
CA SER A 28 7.99 -4.69 -31.77
C SER A 28 7.87 -4.11 -33.19
N MET A 29 6.93 -3.18 -33.39
CA MET A 29 6.79 -2.47 -34.65
C MET A 29 7.92 -1.45 -34.77
N GLY A 30 8.85 -1.71 -35.69
CA GLY A 30 9.95 -0.80 -35.96
C GLY A 30 9.48 0.64 -36.19
N GLY A 31 10.38 1.62 -35.99
CA GLY A 31 10.03 3.04 -36.10
C GLY A 31 9.39 3.42 -37.44
N VAL A 32 9.79 2.78 -38.54
CA VAL A 32 9.22 3.00 -39.88
C VAL A 32 7.76 2.54 -39.94
N SER A 33 7.43 1.36 -39.41
CA SER A 33 6.07 0.83 -39.43
C SER A 33 5.12 1.71 -38.61
N ARG A 34 5.55 2.17 -37.43
CA ARG A 34 4.79 3.12 -36.60
C ARG A 34 4.57 4.45 -37.30
N PHE A 35 5.62 4.98 -37.94
CA PHE A 35 5.52 6.18 -38.76
C PHE A 35 4.50 6.02 -39.90
N LEU A 36 4.54 4.90 -40.63
CA LEU A 36 3.61 4.64 -41.74
C LEU A 36 2.16 4.60 -41.26
N LEU A 37 1.86 3.95 -40.14
CA LEU A 37 0.51 3.93 -39.59
C LEU A 37 -0.01 5.33 -39.26
N ARG A 38 0.82 6.16 -38.59
CA ARG A 38 0.50 7.57 -38.30
C ARG A 38 0.30 8.40 -39.57
N ALA A 39 1.13 8.17 -40.57
CA ALA A 39 1.08 8.93 -41.81
C ALA A 39 -0.15 8.58 -42.66
N ILE A 40 -0.56 7.31 -42.67
CA ILE A 40 -1.79 6.84 -43.35
C ILE A 40 -3.04 7.37 -42.63
N GLU A 41 -3.03 7.43 -41.29
CA GLU A 41 -4.11 8.07 -40.54
C GLU A 41 -4.30 9.54 -40.94
N GLN A 42 -3.19 10.24 -41.25
CA GLN A 42 -3.18 11.62 -41.76
C GLN A 42 -3.48 11.70 -43.27
N GLN A 43 -3.87 10.59 -43.91
CA GLN A 43 -4.22 10.50 -45.33
C GLN A 43 -3.09 10.90 -46.28
N LEU A 44 -1.83 10.66 -45.90
CA LEU A 44 -0.69 10.89 -46.78
C LEU A 44 -0.66 9.86 -47.91
N SER A 45 -0.43 10.33 -49.15
CA SER A 45 -0.30 9.48 -50.33
C SER A 45 1.04 8.73 -50.34
N LEU A 46 1.13 7.63 -51.09
CA LEU A 46 2.36 6.87 -51.24
C LEU A 46 3.53 7.72 -51.72
N ALA A 47 3.29 8.63 -52.68
CA ALA A 47 4.31 9.56 -53.17
C ALA A 47 4.83 10.46 -52.05
N ALA A 48 3.94 11.03 -51.22
CA ALA A 48 4.32 11.84 -50.09
C ALA A 48 5.10 11.02 -49.02
N LEU A 49 4.72 9.76 -48.80
CA LEU A 49 5.46 8.86 -47.90
C LEU A 49 6.89 8.60 -48.37
N ILE A 50 7.10 8.39 -49.67
CA ILE A 50 8.42 8.22 -50.27
C ILE A 50 9.27 9.48 -50.06
N ASP A 51 8.69 10.66 -50.33
CA ASP A 51 9.39 11.94 -50.19
C ASP A 51 9.79 12.23 -48.74
N ILE A 52 8.92 11.95 -47.77
CA ILE A 52 9.17 12.24 -46.34
C ILE A 52 10.16 11.25 -45.72
N THR A 53 10.04 9.97 -46.05
CA THR A 53 10.89 8.92 -45.46
C THR A 53 12.25 8.78 -46.14
N ALA A 54 12.39 9.30 -47.37
CA ALA A 54 13.54 9.09 -48.25
C ALA A 54 13.88 7.60 -48.48
N LEU A 55 12.92 6.70 -48.26
CA LEU A 55 13.05 5.27 -48.54
C LEU A 55 12.72 5.00 -50.01
N SER A 56 13.31 3.95 -50.58
CA SER A 56 12.92 3.51 -51.92
C SER A 56 11.50 2.92 -51.89
N GLU A 57 10.79 3.09 -53.01
CA GLU A 57 9.43 2.58 -53.18
C GLU A 57 9.32 1.08 -52.86
N ALA A 58 10.27 0.27 -53.32
CA ALA A 58 10.30 -1.17 -53.02
C ALA A 58 10.38 -1.48 -51.52
N VAL A 59 11.12 -0.68 -50.74
CA VAL A 59 11.21 -0.87 -49.28
C VAL A 59 9.89 -0.49 -48.61
N LEU A 60 9.26 0.59 -49.07
CA LEU A 60 8.00 1.08 -48.52
C LEU A 60 6.85 0.11 -48.82
N LEU A 61 6.78 -0.44 -50.04
CA LEU A 61 5.84 -1.49 -50.42
C LEU A 61 6.01 -2.77 -49.59
N ASN A 62 7.25 -3.19 -49.30
CA ASN A 62 7.50 -4.33 -48.41
C ASN A 62 6.99 -4.07 -46.98
N GLN A 63 7.13 -2.83 -46.48
CA GLN A 63 6.61 -2.47 -45.16
C GLN A 63 5.09 -2.39 -45.13
N LEU A 64 4.45 -1.88 -46.19
CA LEU A 64 2.99 -1.88 -46.33
C LEU A 64 2.44 -3.31 -46.41
N ALA A 65 3.09 -4.19 -47.18
CA ALA A 65 2.71 -5.60 -47.26
C ALA A 65 2.81 -6.30 -45.90
N TYR A 66 3.85 -6.00 -45.10
CA TYR A 66 3.96 -6.47 -43.73
C TYR A 66 2.79 -5.97 -42.85
N LEU A 67 2.51 -4.67 -42.86
CA LEU A 67 1.41 -4.09 -42.08
C LEU A 67 0.04 -4.64 -42.50
N GLN A 68 -0.18 -4.89 -43.79
CA GLN A 68 -1.38 -5.51 -44.34
C GLN A 68 -1.51 -6.97 -43.91
N ALA A 69 -0.42 -7.75 -43.95
CA ALA A 69 -0.41 -9.15 -43.49
C ALA A 69 -0.72 -9.29 -41.99
N HIS A 70 -0.45 -8.25 -41.20
CA HIS A 70 -0.79 -8.17 -39.79
C HIS A 70 -2.12 -7.46 -39.50
N HIS A 71 -2.90 -7.15 -40.55
CA HIS A 71 -4.23 -6.55 -40.48
C HIS A 71 -4.29 -5.15 -39.85
N TYR A 72 -3.23 -4.35 -40.00
CA TYR A 72 -3.23 -2.95 -39.54
C TYR A 72 -3.73 -1.97 -40.61
N LEU A 73 -3.58 -2.32 -41.88
CA LEU A 73 -4.03 -1.50 -42.99
C LEU A 73 -4.54 -2.37 -44.13
N GLU A 74 -5.28 -1.76 -45.03
CA GLU A 74 -5.69 -2.34 -46.30
C GLU A 74 -5.15 -1.47 -47.43
N VAL A 75 -4.82 -2.14 -48.53
CA VAL A 75 -4.23 -1.54 -49.73
C VAL A 75 -5.08 -1.97 -50.91
N GLU A 76 -5.64 -1.01 -51.65
CA GLU A 76 -6.25 -1.24 -52.97
C GLU A 76 -5.51 -0.48 -54.06
N GLU A 77 -5.48 -1.08 -55.24
CA GLU A 77 -5.04 -0.42 -56.46
C GLU A 77 -6.18 0.41 -57.04
N SER A 78 -5.87 1.65 -57.42
CA SER A 78 -6.76 2.55 -58.15
C SER A 78 -6.05 3.12 -59.38
N ASP A 79 -6.81 3.74 -60.30
CA ASP A 79 -6.26 4.37 -61.51
C ASP A 79 -5.25 5.49 -61.21
N ASP A 80 -5.34 6.11 -60.02
CA ASP A 80 -4.46 7.20 -59.55
C ASP A 80 -3.34 6.72 -58.61
N GLY A 81 -3.20 5.40 -58.40
CA GLY A 81 -2.17 4.78 -57.56
C GLY A 81 -2.74 3.92 -56.41
N LEU A 82 -1.91 3.63 -55.41
CA LEU A 82 -2.32 2.81 -54.25
C LEU A 82 -3.11 3.65 -53.25
N LEU A 83 -4.32 3.21 -52.95
CA LEU A 83 -5.15 3.71 -51.87
C LEU A 83 -4.82 2.94 -50.59
N LEU A 84 -4.53 3.68 -49.51
CA LEU A 84 -4.12 3.15 -48.22
C LEU A 84 -5.13 3.59 -47.16
N TRP A 85 -5.70 2.67 -46.40
CA TRP A 85 -6.50 3.00 -45.22
C TRP A 85 -6.18 2.09 -44.05
N LEU A 86 -6.34 2.65 -42.85
CA LEU A 86 -6.19 1.87 -41.61
C LEU A 86 -7.42 0.98 -41.43
N THR A 87 -7.17 -0.25 -40.98
CA THR A 87 -8.24 -1.08 -40.40
C THR A 87 -8.64 -0.50 -39.03
N PRO A 88 -9.75 -0.95 -38.43
CA PRO A 88 -10.09 -0.58 -37.06
C PRO A 88 -8.94 -0.85 -36.08
N ARG A 89 -8.24 -1.98 -36.23
CA ARG A 89 -7.07 -2.33 -35.41
C ARG A 89 -5.90 -1.36 -35.59
N GLY A 90 -5.58 -1.00 -36.84
CA GLY A 90 -4.53 -0.02 -37.13
C GLY A 90 -4.84 1.35 -36.53
N ALA A 91 -6.08 1.80 -36.65
CA ALA A 91 -6.54 3.06 -36.04
C ALA A 91 -6.42 3.01 -34.50
N SER A 92 -6.86 1.93 -33.86
CA SER A 92 -6.74 1.75 -32.41
C SER A 92 -5.30 1.83 -31.93
N ILE A 93 -4.37 1.16 -32.61
CA ILE A 93 -2.95 1.15 -32.24
C ILE A 93 -2.30 2.51 -32.35
N VAL A 94 -2.63 3.30 -33.38
CA VAL A 94 -2.12 4.66 -33.51
C VAL A 94 -2.65 5.56 -32.40
N GLN A 95 -3.93 5.40 -32.02
CA GLN A 95 -4.51 6.11 -30.89
C GLN A 95 -3.84 5.71 -29.56
N VAL A 96 -3.61 4.41 -29.31
CA VAL A 96 -2.87 3.93 -28.13
C VAL A 96 -1.44 4.48 -28.11
N GLU A 97 -0.73 4.52 -29.25
CA GLU A 97 0.60 5.11 -29.34
C GLU A 97 0.60 6.58 -28.90
N ARG A 98 -0.38 7.37 -29.37
CA ARG A 98 -0.52 8.78 -28.99
C ARG A 98 -0.82 8.98 -27.51
N LEU A 99 -1.67 8.14 -26.93
CA LEU A 99 -2.02 8.22 -25.51
C LEU A 99 -0.82 7.87 -24.61
N LEU A 100 0.05 6.98 -25.09
CA LEU A 100 1.26 6.57 -24.38
C LEU A 100 2.47 7.48 -24.61
N GLU A 101 2.46 8.29 -25.67
CA GLU A 101 3.59 9.13 -26.04
C GLU A 101 3.95 10.12 -24.92
N GLY A 102 5.16 9.98 -24.37
CA GLY A 102 5.62 10.82 -23.26
C GLY A 102 4.93 10.54 -21.92
N SER A 103 4.10 9.51 -21.82
CA SER A 103 3.40 9.15 -20.59
C SER A 103 4.38 8.55 -19.56
N ARG A 104 4.58 9.28 -18.47
CA ARG A 104 5.29 8.80 -17.29
C ARG A 104 4.48 9.20 -16.08
N LEU A 105 3.83 8.20 -15.47
CA LEU A 105 2.99 8.40 -14.30
C LEU A 105 3.86 8.52 -13.05
N SER A 106 3.51 9.41 -12.13
CA SER A 106 4.12 9.47 -10.81
C SER A 106 3.29 8.64 -9.84
N ILE A 107 3.86 7.54 -9.34
CA ILE A 107 3.20 6.67 -8.38
C ILE A 107 3.99 6.60 -7.08
N TRP A 108 3.31 6.22 -6.00
CA TRP A 108 3.85 6.07 -4.67
C TRP A 108 3.69 4.62 -4.24
N MET A 109 4.79 3.96 -3.90
CA MET A 109 4.78 2.57 -3.41
C MET A 109 5.06 2.55 -1.93
N ASP A 110 4.37 1.68 -1.20
CA ASP A 110 4.56 1.51 0.23
C ASP A 110 5.98 1.05 0.60
N ALA A 111 6.54 1.72 1.60
CA ALA A 111 7.83 1.39 2.18
C ALA A 111 7.72 0.68 3.54
N PHE A 112 6.53 0.22 3.95
CA PHE A 112 6.29 -0.41 5.26
C PHE A 112 5.90 -1.89 5.18
N THR A 113 5.22 -2.35 4.14
CA THR A 113 4.75 -3.74 4.04
C THR A 113 5.93 -4.72 3.96
N LEU A 114 5.93 -5.70 4.85
CA LEU A 114 7.01 -6.66 5.05
C LEU A 114 6.94 -7.84 4.08
N SER A 115 5.75 -8.17 3.58
CA SER A 115 5.56 -9.25 2.62
C SER A 115 6.13 -8.90 1.25
N GLY A 116 6.80 -9.86 0.60
CA GLY A 116 7.32 -9.71 -0.76
C GLY A 116 6.27 -9.79 -1.87
N HIS A 117 5.04 -10.18 -1.53
CA HIS A 117 3.93 -10.35 -2.50
C HIS A 117 2.77 -9.37 -2.29
N ALA A 118 2.77 -8.63 -1.17
CA ALA A 118 1.76 -7.61 -0.91
C ALA A 118 2.37 -6.23 -1.10
N ALA A 119 1.57 -5.31 -1.62
CA ALA A 119 1.91 -3.90 -1.71
C ALA A 119 0.66 -3.04 -1.68
N HIS A 120 0.90 -1.77 -1.37
CA HIS A 120 -0.03 -0.68 -1.57
C HIS A 120 0.62 0.31 -2.53
N MET A 121 -0.11 0.66 -3.58
CA MET A 121 0.27 1.69 -4.52
C MET A 121 -0.74 2.83 -4.42
N MET A 122 -0.24 4.05 -4.50
CA MET A 122 -1.04 5.25 -4.50
C MET A 122 -0.63 6.14 -5.67
N MET A 123 -1.59 6.77 -6.31
CA MET A 123 -1.35 7.84 -7.27
C MET A 123 -2.14 9.05 -6.79
N LEU A 124 -1.43 10.16 -6.56
CA LEU A 124 -2.02 11.42 -6.15
C LEU A 124 -2.34 12.22 -7.40
N ASP A 125 -3.46 12.94 -7.40
CA ASP A 125 -3.72 13.89 -8.47
C ASP A 125 -2.65 15.01 -8.44
N ASP A 126 -2.22 15.50 -9.61
CA ASP A 126 -1.08 16.43 -9.76
C ASP A 126 -1.24 17.77 -8.99
N CYS A 127 -2.44 18.06 -8.47
CA CYS A 127 -2.74 19.24 -7.64
C CYS A 127 -2.77 18.96 -6.12
N ALA A 128 -2.73 17.69 -5.71
CA ALA A 128 -2.82 17.28 -4.32
C ALA A 128 -1.44 17.34 -3.66
N THR A 129 -1.13 18.48 -3.02
CA THR A 129 -0.08 18.48 -2.00
C THR A 129 -0.66 17.83 -0.77
N LEU A 130 -0.26 16.59 -0.47
CA LEU A 130 -0.46 16.03 0.87
C LEU A 130 0.42 16.83 1.83
N ALA A 131 -0.12 17.93 2.34
CA ALA A 131 0.45 18.58 3.50
C ALA A 131 0.45 17.51 4.63
N PRO A 132 1.56 17.34 5.37
CA PRO A 132 1.49 16.58 6.59
C PRO A 132 0.48 17.29 7.49
N LEU A 133 -0.73 16.73 7.57
CA LEU A 133 -1.75 17.08 8.54
C LEU A 133 -1.18 16.65 9.90
N MET A 134 -0.31 17.48 10.45
CA MET A 134 -0.11 17.49 11.89
C MET A 134 -1.45 17.90 12.47
N PRO A 135 -2.06 17.10 13.36
CA PRO A 135 -3.35 17.45 13.94
C PRO A 135 -3.25 18.84 14.57
N ASP A 136 -4.24 19.69 14.30
CA ASP A 136 -4.36 21.00 14.94
C ASP A 136 -4.24 20.83 16.46
N SER A 137 -3.51 21.74 17.11
CA SER A 137 -3.17 21.73 18.54
C SER A 137 -4.38 21.63 19.48
N ASP A 138 -5.61 21.82 18.98
CA ASP A 138 -6.86 21.80 19.73
C ASP A 138 -7.64 20.47 19.60
N ALA A 139 -7.14 19.49 18.83
CA ALA A 139 -7.77 18.18 18.69
C ALA A 139 -7.58 17.32 19.96
N PRO A 140 -8.56 16.46 20.34
CA PRO A 140 -8.43 15.54 21.47
C PRO A 140 -7.14 14.72 21.31
N SER A 141 -6.31 14.64 22.36
CA SER A 141 -4.96 14.03 22.36
C SER A 141 -4.81 12.86 21.36
N VAL A 142 -4.42 13.16 20.11
CA VAL A 142 -4.32 12.18 19.04
C VAL A 142 -3.02 11.41 19.21
N VAL A 143 -3.10 10.08 19.14
CA VAL A 143 -1.92 9.22 19.21
C VAL A 143 -1.32 9.12 17.81
N VAL A 144 -0.19 9.80 17.58
CA VAL A 144 0.51 9.73 16.29
C VAL A 144 1.56 8.61 16.32
N VAL A 145 1.50 7.71 15.35
CA VAL A 145 2.36 6.54 15.23
C VAL A 145 3.15 6.62 13.92
N ASN A 146 4.46 6.81 14.02
CA ASN A 146 5.35 6.67 12.86
C ASN A 146 5.53 5.19 12.54
N VAL A 147 5.05 4.76 11.38
CA VAL A 147 5.22 3.37 10.96
C VAL A 147 6.64 3.15 10.47
N SER A 148 7.29 2.14 11.03
CA SER A 148 8.66 1.78 10.65
C SER A 148 8.72 1.36 9.19
N ARG A 149 9.69 1.91 8.46
CA ARG A 149 10.03 1.47 7.12
C ARG A 149 10.52 0.01 7.15
N ARG A 150 10.23 -0.75 6.09
CA ARG A 150 10.78 -2.07 5.83
C ARG A 150 12.30 -1.95 5.72
N THR A 151 13.01 -2.40 6.74
CA THR A 151 14.47 -2.58 6.65
C THR A 151 14.74 -3.81 5.78
N GLY A 152 15.10 -3.61 4.51
CA GLY A 152 15.60 -4.71 3.68
C GLY A 152 16.84 -5.38 4.30
N ARG A 153 17.22 -6.56 3.81
CA ARG A 153 18.55 -7.14 4.13
C ARG A 153 19.61 -6.07 3.79
N ALA A 154 20.26 -5.51 4.81
CA ALA A 154 21.30 -4.46 4.70
C ALA A 154 20.87 -3.06 4.24
N GLY A 155 19.62 -2.64 4.46
CA GLY A 155 19.23 -1.21 4.32
C GLY A 155 19.27 -0.66 2.89
N ARG A 156 19.28 -1.50 1.86
CA ARG A 156 19.25 -1.08 0.46
C ARG A 156 17.83 -1.11 -0.12
N VAL A 157 17.53 -0.09 -0.91
CA VAL A 157 16.32 0.04 -1.74
C VAL A 157 16.28 -1.10 -2.76
N ARG A 158 15.10 -1.68 -2.99
CA ARG A 158 14.93 -2.86 -3.83
C ARG A 158 13.98 -2.58 -5.00
N LEU A 159 14.42 -1.75 -5.94
CA LEU A 159 13.64 -1.41 -7.15
C LEU A 159 13.08 -2.65 -7.86
N PHE A 160 13.87 -3.73 -7.96
CA PHE A 160 13.40 -4.99 -8.54
C PHE A 160 12.28 -5.66 -7.72
N ASP A 161 12.39 -5.68 -6.40
CA ASP A 161 11.34 -6.25 -5.54
C ASP A 161 10.07 -5.39 -5.63
N ASP A 162 10.21 -4.07 -5.65
CA ASP A 162 9.06 -3.16 -5.74
C ASP A 162 8.40 -3.21 -7.13
N ALA A 163 9.16 -3.42 -8.20
CA ALA A 163 8.62 -3.70 -9.54
C ALA A 163 7.85 -5.03 -9.59
N ASN A 164 8.35 -6.09 -8.93
CA ASN A 164 7.64 -7.37 -8.84
C ASN A 164 6.36 -7.28 -7.99
N ARG A 165 6.41 -6.51 -6.89
CA ARG A 165 5.25 -6.23 -6.05
C ARG A 165 4.18 -5.45 -6.82
N LEU A 166 4.59 -4.43 -7.57
CA LEU A 166 3.71 -3.69 -8.46
C LEU A 166 3.11 -4.61 -9.53
N ARG A 167 3.90 -5.51 -10.12
CA ARG A 167 3.39 -6.52 -11.06
C ARG A 167 2.24 -7.31 -10.49
N GLY A 168 2.42 -7.87 -9.29
CA GLY A 168 1.38 -8.65 -8.62
C GLY A 168 0.10 -7.85 -8.41
N LEU A 169 0.22 -6.56 -8.10
CA LEU A 169 -0.93 -5.66 -7.94
C LEU A 169 -1.64 -5.38 -9.27
N LEU A 170 -0.87 -5.12 -10.33
CA LEU A 170 -1.41 -4.78 -11.65
C LEU A 170 -2.08 -5.99 -12.33
N GLU A 171 -1.55 -7.21 -12.14
CA GLU A 171 -2.13 -8.46 -12.64
C GLU A 171 -3.49 -8.78 -12.00
N GLN A 172 -3.75 -8.33 -10.78
CA GLN A 172 -5.03 -8.52 -10.06
C GLN A 172 -6.11 -7.50 -10.46
N GLY A 173 -6.11 -7.02 -11.71
CA GLY A 173 -7.06 -6.01 -12.19
C GLY A 173 -6.68 -4.57 -11.82
N GLY A 174 -5.59 -4.36 -11.07
CA GLY A 174 -5.09 -3.02 -10.72
C GLY A 174 -4.67 -2.20 -11.93
N LEU A 175 -4.22 -2.85 -13.01
CA LEU A 175 -3.89 -2.16 -14.26
C LEU A 175 -5.12 -1.46 -14.84
N LYS A 176 -6.27 -2.14 -14.89
CA LYS A 176 -7.50 -1.56 -15.42
C LYS A 176 -7.91 -0.31 -14.63
N GLN A 177 -7.93 -0.41 -13.30
CA GLN A 177 -8.28 0.73 -12.43
C GLN A 177 -7.32 1.91 -12.61
N LEU A 178 -6.02 1.64 -12.76
CA LEU A 178 -5.02 2.67 -13.04
C LEU A 178 -5.26 3.36 -14.39
N LEU A 179 -5.56 2.59 -15.44
CA LEU A 179 -5.81 3.14 -16.77
C LEU A 179 -7.13 3.92 -16.82
N GLU A 180 -8.18 3.44 -16.15
CA GLU A 180 -9.45 4.15 -16.00
C GLU A 180 -9.25 5.49 -15.28
N HIS A 181 -8.42 5.55 -14.25
CA HIS A 181 -8.12 6.80 -13.54
C HIS A 181 -7.38 7.80 -14.42
N CYS A 182 -6.38 7.36 -15.18
CA CYS A 182 -5.54 8.25 -15.99
C CYS A 182 -6.21 8.70 -17.30
N TRP A 183 -6.96 7.82 -17.95
CA TRP A 183 -7.46 8.02 -19.31
C TRP A 183 -8.98 7.97 -19.44
N GLY A 184 -9.72 7.67 -18.37
CA GLY A 184 -11.18 7.75 -18.33
C GLY A 184 -11.84 6.94 -19.44
N ALA A 185 -12.60 7.62 -20.32
CA ALA A 185 -13.30 7.00 -21.44
C ALA A 185 -12.34 6.36 -22.47
N ASP A 186 -11.11 6.87 -22.61
CA ASP A 186 -10.10 6.29 -23.51
C ASP A 186 -9.55 4.96 -22.97
N CYS A 187 -9.88 4.60 -21.72
CA CYS A 187 -9.49 3.32 -21.14
C CYS A 187 -10.08 2.14 -21.89
N GLU A 188 -11.28 2.21 -22.48
CA GLU A 188 -11.87 1.05 -23.19
C GLU A 188 -11.01 0.63 -24.39
N LEU A 189 -10.48 1.62 -25.10
CA LEU A 189 -9.57 1.41 -26.23
C LEU A 189 -8.25 0.80 -25.77
N ILE A 190 -7.66 1.39 -24.73
CA ILE A 190 -6.42 0.92 -24.09
C ILE A 190 -6.58 -0.51 -23.52
N ALA A 191 -7.75 -0.79 -22.96
CA ALA A 191 -8.13 -2.05 -22.35
C ALA A 191 -8.29 -3.19 -23.38
N SER A 192 -8.78 -2.89 -24.58
CA SER A 192 -8.94 -3.92 -25.61
C SER A 192 -7.62 -4.60 -26.00
N GLU A 193 -6.48 -3.99 -25.68
CA GLU A 193 -5.14 -4.49 -26.00
C GLU A 193 -4.33 -4.88 -24.74
N PHE A 194 -4.99 -5.10 -23.59
CA PHE A 194 -4.34 -5.36 -22.28
C PHE A 194 -3.23 -6.42 -22.30
N GLU A 195 -3.39 -7.49 -23.08
CA GLU A 195 -2.44 -8.62 -23.15
C GLU A 195 -1.05 -8.22 -23.65
N HIS A 196 -0.95 -7.07 -24.31
CA HIS A 196 0.27 -6.56 -24.91
C HIS A 196 0.96 -5.48 -24.08
N TRP A 197 0.48 -5.16 -22.88
CA TRP A 197 1.10 -4.12 -22.06
C TRP A 197 2.41 -4.58 -21.41
N ALA A 198 3.32 -3.63 -21.28
CA ALA A 198 4.52 -3.72 -20.48
C ALA A 198 4.64 -2.45 -19.64
N PHE A 199 5.40 -2.55 -18.55
CA PHE A 199 5.67 -1.41 -17.69
C PHE A 199 7.09 -1.48 -17.16
N GLU A 200 7.65 -0.29 -16.93
CA GLU A 200 8.95 -0.12 -16.33
C GLU A 200 8.83 0.83 -15.15
N LEU A 201 9.43 0.43 -14.02
CA LEU A 201 9.46 1.20 -12.79
C LEU A 201 10.83 1.87 -12.66
N GLY A 202 10.85 3.20 -12.63
CA GLY A 202 12.04 4.00 -12.34
C GLY A 202 11.91 4.66 -10.98
N LYS A 203 12.96 4.61 -10.14
CA LYS A 203 12.94 5.32 -8.85
C LYS A 203 13.11 6.83 -9.09
N ASP A 204 12.37 7.65 -8.34
CA ASP A 204 12.68 9.07 -8.22
C ASP A 204 13.66 9.28 -7.05
N GLU A 205 14.77 9.98 -7.29
CA GLU A 205 15.81 10.27 -6.27
C GLU A 205 15.81 11.75 -5.85
N GLY A 206 14.81 12.53 -6.29
CA GLY A 206 14.68 13.94 -5.93
C GLY A 206 14.34 14.20 -4.45
N GLU A 207 14.40 15.47 -4.03
CA GLU A 207 14.10 15.91 -2.66
C GLU A 207 12.65 15.63 -2.19
N GLN A 208 11.75 15.26 -3.12
CA GLN A 208 10.36 14.84 -2.86
C GLN A 208 10.15 13.33 -3.09
N ALA A 209 11.19 12.51 -2.95
CA ALA A 209 11.10 11.06 -3.18
C ALA A 209 10.39 10.29 -2.06
N GLU A 210 10.11 10.92 -0.92
CA GLU A 210 9.51 10.29 0.26
C GLU A 210 8.30 11.07 0.77
N LEU A 211 7.26 10.34 1.16
CA LEU A 211 6.01 10.91 1.68
C LEU A 211 5.52 10.09 2.87
N LEU A 212 4.95 10.79 3.87
CA LEU A 212 4.21 10.18 4.97
C LEU A 212 2.71 10.40 4.74
N VAL A 213 1.97 9.32 4.51
CA VAL A 213 0.51 9.37 4.31
C VAL A 213 -0.17 9.12 5.66
N PRO A 214 -0.99 10.05 6.16
CA PRO A 214 -1.74 9.84 7.40
C PRO A 214 -2.92 8.90 7.16
N VAL A 215 -3.07 7.90 8.03
CA VAL A 215 -4.25 7.04 8.11
C VAL A 215 -4.83 7.11 9.50
N GLU A 216 -6.07 7.60 9.58
CA GLU A 216 -6.74 7.93 10.83
C GLU A 216 -7.72 6.83 11.26
N TYR A 217 -7.70 6.55 12.56
CA TYR A 217 -8.64 5.69 13.26
C TYR A 217 -9.33 6.50 14.34
N ALA A 218 -10.66 6.46 14.37
CA ALA A 218 -11.44 7.04 15.44
C ALA A 218 -11.27 6.25 16.75
N ALA A 219 -11.65 6.86 17.87
CA ALA A 219 -11.63 6.18 19.17
C ALA A 219 -12.47 4.90 19.15
N GLY A 220 -11.86 3.78 19.53
CA GLY A 220 -12.51 2.47 19.57
C GLY A 220 -12.50 1.71 18.24
N GLU A 221 -12.03 2.33 17.15
CA GLU A 221 -12.00 1.72 15.82
C GLU A 221 -10.79 0.81 15.61
N LEU A 222 -9.64 1.19 16.18
CA LEU A 222 -8.42 0.39 16.09
C LEU A 222 -8.52 -0.86 16.97
N LEU A 223 -8.57 -2.03 16.32
CA LEU A 223 -8.56 -3.34 16.96
C LEU A 223 -7.21 -4.04 16.77
N LEU A 224 -6.61 -4.45 17.88
CA LEU A 224 -5.32 -5.13 17.90
C LEU A 224 -5.48 -6.61 18.29
N CYS A 225 -4.79 -7.46 17.56
CA CYS A 225 -4.70 -8.90 17.82
C CYS A 225 -3.35 -9.23 18.45
N MET A 226 -3.37 -9.78 19.67
CA MET A 226 -2.16 -10.22 20.36
C MET A 226 -1.51 -11.38 19.60
N ARG A 227 -0.20 -11.31 19.36
CA ARG A 227 0.59 -12.35 18.67
C ARG A 227 1.58 -12.99 19.64
N ALA A 228 1.63 -14.32 19.64
CA ALA A 228 2.66 -15.06 20.37
C ALA A 228 4.02 -15.00 19.64
N SER A 229 5.09 -14.70 20.36
CA SER A 229 6.48 -14.58 19.87
C SER A 229 7.01 -15.85 19.20
N GLY A 230 6.45 -17.02 19.55
CA GLY A 230 6.89 -18.33 19.04
C GLY A 230 6.07 -18.89 17.86
N ASN A 231 5.00 -18.23 17.43
CA ASN A 231 4.16 -18.79 16.36
C ASN A 231 4.71 -18.43 14.98
N GLN A 232 5.21 -19.43 14.24
CA GLN A 232 5.40 -19.40 12.78
C GLN A 232 4.06 -19.33 12.01
N CYS A 233 3.02 -18.76 12.63
CA CYS A 233 1.76 -18.51 11.96
C CYS A 233 2.01 -17.40 10.92
N LYS A 234 1.52 -17.60 9.69
CA LYS A 234 1.73 -16.72 8.51
C LYS A 234 2.09 -15.29 8.92
N SER A 235 3.32 -14.89 8.61
CA SER A 235 3.78 -13.51 8.82
C SER A 235 2.76 -12.59 8.18
N GLY A 236 2.17 -11.70 8.98
CA GLY A 236 1.32 -10.65 8.41
C GLY A 236 2.10 -9.84 7.38
N ALA A 237 1.40 -9.25 6.42
CA ALA A 237 1.96 -8.34 5.45
C ALA A 237 2.39 -7.03 6.11
N LEU A 238 1.68 -6.57 7.14
CA LEU A 238 1.94 -5.31 7.84
C LEU A 238 3.01 -5.44 8.94
N PRO A 239 3.73 -4.35 9.27
CA PRO A 239 4.57 -4.28 10.45
C PRO A 239 3.80 -4.62 11.73
N LEU A 240 4.44 -5.36 12.63
CA LEU A 240 3.87 -5.60 13.96
C LEU A 240 3.93 -4.33 14.80
N LEU A 241 2.95 -4.19 15.69
CA LEU A 241 2.89 -3.10 16.65
C LEU A 241 3.35 -3.58 18.02
N THR A 242 4.03 -2.70 18.75
CA THR A 242 4.31 -2.91 20.17
C THR A 242 3.41 -2.01 21.01
N LEU A 243 2.55 -2.64 21.80
CA LEU A 243 1.63 -1.98 22.70
C LEU A 243 2.26 -1.85 24.09
N PRO A 244 2.49 -0.63 24.62
CA PRO A 244 2.97 -0.44 25.98
C PRO A 244 1.91 -0.88 26.99
N VAL A 245 2.31 -1.69 27.97
CA VAL A 245 1.43 -2.23 29.01
C VAL A 245 2.11 -2.11 30.37
N ILE A 246 1.34 -1.73 31.38
CA ILE A 246 1.72 -1.87 32.79
C ILE A 246 1.04 -3.11 33.36
N GLU A 247 1.82 -3.97 33.99
CA GLU A 247 1.36 -5.07 34.82
C GLU A 247 1.53 -4.68 36.30
N LEU A 248 0.44 -4.75 37.05
CA LEU A 248 0.37 -4.50 38.48
C LEU A 248 0.07 -5.82 39.18
N THR A 249 0.95 -6.25 40.07
CA THR A 249 0.74 -7.46 40.87
C THR A 249 0.59 -7.08 42.33
N HIS A 250 -0.52 -7.49 42.94
CA HIS A 250 -0.80 -7.36 44.37
C HIS A 250 -0.71 -8.74 45.01
N SER A 251 0.31 -8.96 45.85
CA SER A 251 0.46 -10.17 46.65
C SER A 251 0.16 -9.89 48.12
N TYR A 252 -0.39 -10.89 48.80
CA TYR A 252 -0.83 -10.76 50.19
C TYR A 252 -0.10 -11.77 51.06
N SER A 253 0.32 -11.33 52.24
CA SER A 253 0.98 -12.17 53.25
C SER A 253 0.45 -11.85 54.64
N GLN A 254 0.59 -12.79 55.57
CA GLN A 254 0.18 -12.57 56.96
C GLN A 254 1.21 -11.68 57.67
N VAL A 255 0.75 -10.72 58.46
CA VAL A 255 1.64 -9.91 59.31
C VAL A 255 2.24 -10.80 60.39
N ALA A 256 3.57 -10.75 60.54
CA ALA A 256 4.28 -11.53 61.54
C ALA A 256 3.71 -11.27 62.95
N HIS A 257 3.51 -12.34 63.72
CA HIS A 257 2.99 -12.30 65.10
C HIS A 257 1.56 -11.75 65.25
N PHE A 258 0.75 -11.72 64.19
CA PHE A 258 -0.66 -11.35 64.31
C PHE A 258 -1.44 -12.39 65.17
N PRO A 259 -2.31 -11.97 66.10
CA PRO A 259 -2.83 -12.82 67.18
C PRO A 259 -3.85 -13.88 66.74
N TRP A 260 -4.39 -13.80 65.51
CA TRP A 260 -5.40 -14.72 64.99
C TRP A 260 -5.02 -15.18 63.57
N SER A 261 -5.56 -16.31 63.14
CA SER A 261 -5.46 -16.74 61.73
C SER A 261 -6.27 -15.79 60.85
N VAL A 262 -5.73 -15.43 59.68
CA VAL A 262 -6.38 -14.52 58.73
C VAL A 262 -6.42 -15.17 57.36
N ASP A 263 -7.59 -15.16 56.73
CA ASP A 263 -7.74 -15.65 55.35
C ASP A 263 -7.07 -14.67 54.37
N LEU A 264 -6.07 -15.16 53.64
CA LEU A 264 -5.35 -14.36 52.67
C LEU A 264 -6.13 -14.29 51.35
N PRO A 265 -6.35 -13.07 50.79
CA PRO A 265 -6.85 -12.92 49.44
C PRO A 265 -5.88 -13.55 48.43
N PRO A 266 -6.38 -14.02 47.28
CA PRO A 266 -5.51 -14.48 46.20
C PRO A 266 -4.70 -13.31 45.62
N THR A 267 -3.49 -13.61 45.14
CA THR A 267 -2.68 -12.65 44.36
C THR A 267 -3.48 -12.15 43.16
N CYS A 268 -3.54 -10.83 42.99
CA CYS A 268 -4.26 -10.19 41.90
C CYS A 268 -3.26 -9.59 40.91
N VAL A 269 -3.40 -9.92 39.62
CA VAL A 269 -2.60 -9.33 38.54
C VAL A 269 -3.54 -8.54 37.62
N GLN A 270 -3.30 -7.25 37.51
CA GLN A 270 -4.02 -6.34 36.61
C GLN A 270 -3.06 -5.87 35.51
N ARG A 271 -3.59 -5.73 34.30
CA ARG A 271 -2.80 -5.30 33.14
C ARG A 271 -3.53 -4.19 32.41
N ILE A 272 -2.82 -3.12 32.11
CA ILE A 272 -3.39 -1.90 31.53
C ILE A 272 -2.54 -1.51 30.32
N GLU A 273 -3.17 -1.38 29.16
CA GLU A 273 -2.50 -0.79 28.00
C GLU A 273 -2.43 0.73 28.15
N LEU A 274 -1.31 1.34 27.76
CA LEU A 274 -1.01 2.74 28.08
C LEU A 274 -1.30 3.74 26.95
N VAL A 275 -1.94 3.29 25.88
CA VAL A 275 -2.38 4.16 24.78
C VAL A 275 -3.72 4.79 25.17
N SER A 276 -4.72 3.96 25.49
CA SER A 276 -6.06 4.40 25.93
C SER A 276 -6.41 4.07 27.38
N SER A 277 -5.49 3.48 28.16
CA SER A 277 -5.71 3.06 29.56
C SER A 277 -6.78 1.98 29.74
N GLY A 278 -7.00 1.14 28.73
CA GLY A 278 -7.89 -0.01 28.81
C GLY A 278 -7.32 -1.16 29.65
N THR A 279 -8.19 -1.86 30.38
CA THR A 279 -7.80 -3.08 31.12
C THR A 279 -7.76 -4.29 30.18
N LEU A 280 -6.67 -5.05 30.23
CA LEU A 280 -6.47 -6.24 29.42
C LEU A 280 -6.97 -7.50 30.16
N THR A 281 -8.07 -8.08 29.68
CA THR A 281 -8.67 -9.29 30.26
C THR A 281 -8.08 -10.59 29.74
N ARG A 282 -7.42 -10.56 28.57
CA ARG A 282 -6.76 -11.72 27.96
C ARG A 282 -5.28 -11.38 27.74
N PHE A 283 -4.40 -12.26 28.19
CA PHE A 283 -2.96 -12.07 28.14
C PHE A 283 -2.24 -13.40 27.94
N ALA A 284 -1.19 -13.39 27.13
CA ALA A 284 -0.29 -14.51 26.95
C ALA A 284 1.15 -14.03 27.17
N GLU A 285 1.89 -14.67 28.08
CA GLU A 285 3.26 -14.27 28.42
C GLU A 285 4.21 -14.34 27.21
N ASN A 286 3.99 -15.30 26.33
CA ASN A 286 4.71 -15.41 25.08
C ASN A 286 4.41 -14.27 24.09
N ALA A 287 3.44 -13.39 24.34
CA ALA A 287 3.21 -12.22 23.50
C ALA A 287 4.06 -11.00 23.89
N VAL A 288 4.82 -11.10 24.99
CA VAL A 288 5.75 -10.05 25.38
C VAL A 288 6.90 -10.00 24.37
N ALA A 289 7.07 -8.85 23.74
CA ALA A 289 8.13 -8.63 22.77
C ALA A 289 9.49 -8.63 23.47
N GLU A 290 10.42 -9.45 22.98
CA GLU A 290 11.82 -9.44 23.41
C GLU A 290 12.57 -8.34 22.64
N ALA A 291 13.15 -7.39 23.38
CA ALA A 291 13.98 -6.28 22.85
C ALA A 291 13.32 -5.38 21.78
N GLU A 292 14.04 -4.34 21.35
CA GLU A 292 13.60 -3.44 20.28
C GLU A 292 13.94 -4.02 18.90
N ASP A 293 12.94 -4.60 18.22
CA ASP A 293 13.07 -4.96 16.80
C ASP A 293 12.71 -3.75 15.92
N ALA A 294 13.59 -3.38 15.00
CA ALA A 294 13.40 -2.27 14.07
C ALA A 294 12.20 -2.48 13.12
N ARG A 295 11.72 -3.71 12.98
CA ARG A 295 10.55 -4.07 12.16
C ARG A 295 9.22 -3.82 12.88
N HIS A 296 9.25 -3.44 14.15
CA HIS A 296 8.05 -3.13 14.92
C HIS A 296 7.83 -1.63 14.98
N SER A 297 6.58 -1.19 14.87
CA SER A 297 6.19 0.19 15.16
C SER A 297 5.74 0.29 16.61
N LYS A 298 6.14 1.35 17.31
CA LYS A 298 5.83 1.53 18.73
C LYS A 298 4.62 2.43 18.88
N LEU A 299 3.58 1.93 19.53
CA LEU A 299 2.48 2.78 19.97
C LEU A 299 2.98 3.64 21.14
N PRO A 300 2.87 4.98 21.09
CA PRO A 300 3.33 5.82 22.17
C PRO A 300 2.39 5.70 23.38
N MET A 301 2.96 5.82 24.57
CA MET A 301 2.18 5.97 25.79
C MET A 301 1.51 7.35 25.77
N SER A 302 0.24 7.42 26.16
CA SER A 302 -0.46 8.69 26.30
C SER A 302 -0.49 9.10 27.78
N PRO A 303 0.25 10.15 28.17
CA PRO A 303 0.40 10.54 29.58
C PRO A 303 -0.87 11.16 30.16
N ASP A 304 -1.75 11.73 29.33
CA ASP A 304 -2.93 12.51 29.76
C ASP A 304 -4.15 11.64 30.10
N THR A 305 -3.98 10.33 30.22
CA THR A 305 -5.09 9.42 30.47
C THR A 305 -5.38 9.29 31.96
N ALA A 306 -6.64 9.51 32.35
CA ALA A 306 -7.09 9.25 33.71
C ALA A 306 -6.84 7.77 34.08
N VAL A 307 -6.42 7.55 35.32
CA VAL A 307 -6.24 6.21 35.90
C VAL A 307 -7.54 5.43 35.70
N PRO A 308 -7.53 4.27 35.03
CA PRO A 308 -8.77 3.57 34.70
C PRO A 308 -9.54 3.24 35.96
N ALA A 309 -10.84 3.57 35.98
CA ALA A 309 -11.72 3.35 37.14
C ALA A 309 -11.73 1.86 37.60
N ALA A 310 -11.43 0.94 36.68
CA ALA A 310 -11.31 -0.49 36.92
C ALA A 310 -10.13 -0.88 37.84
N LEU A 311 -9.20 0.03 38.14
CA LEU A 311 -8.11 -0.26 39.08
C LEU A 311 -8.61 -0.53 40.50
N GLY A 312 -9.79 -0.03 40.85
CA GLY A 312 -10.41 -0.25 42.16
C GLY A 312 -9.57 0.32 43.31
N THR A 313 -10.19 0.45 44.48
CA THR A 313 -9.47 0.72 45.73
C THR A 313 -9.12 -0.60 46.40
N VAL A 314 -7.83 -0.86 46.58
CA VAL A 314 -7.38 -2.03 47.35
C VAL A 314 -7.48 -1.72 48.84
N THR A 315 -8.41 -2.39 49.52
CA THR A 315 -8.56 -2.29 50.99
C THR A 315 -7.90 -3.49 51.66
N VAL A 316 -6.86 -3.26 52.46
CA VAL A 316 -6.16 -4.31 53.20
C VAL A 316 -6.74 -4.42 54.61
N ARG A 317 -7.18 -5.62 55.00
CA ARG A 317 -7.75 -5.86 56.34
C ARG A 317 -6.62 -5.94 57.40
N PRO A 318 -6.90 -5.64 58.68
CA PRO A 318 -5.93 -5.84 59.77
C PRO A 318 -5.38 -7.27 59.79
N GLY A 319 -4.07 -7.40 60.02
CA GLY A 319 -3.38 -8.69 60.05
C GLY A 319 -2.89 -9.21 58.70
N ILE A 320 -3.19 -8.49 57.61
CA ILE A 320 -2.68 -8.76 56.27
C ILE A 320 -1.70 -7.66 55.87
N SER A 321 -0.59 -8.06 55.27
CA SER A 321 0.35 -7.19 54.56
C SER A 321 0.12 -7.36 53.05
N MET A 322 0.18 -6.25 52.31
CA MET A 322 0.07 -6.25 50.86
C MET A 322 1.37 -5.70 50.28
N GLN A 323 1.92 -6.42 49.29
CA GLN A 323 3.01 -5.93 48.46
C GLN A 323 2.51 -5.71 47.05
N ALA A 324 2.71 -4.51 46.53
CA ALA A 324 2.45 -4.18 45.13
C ALA A 324 3.77 -4.16 44.35
N SER A 325 3.80 -4.81 43.19
CA SER A 325 4.90 -4.70 42.22
C SER A 325 4.37 -4.24 40.87
N VAL A 326 5.20 -3.47 40.16
CA VAL A 326 4.88 -2.87 38.87
C VAL A 326 5.91 -3.35 37.86
N ARG A 327 5.45 -3.81 36.71
CA ARG A 327 6.30 -4.20 35.59
C ARG A 327 5.80 -3.56 34.31
N THR A 328 6.69 -2.91 33.57
CA THR A 328 6.39 -2.42 32.22
C THR A 328 6.67 -3.51 31.20
N LEU A 329 5.71 -3.75 30.32
CA LEU A 329 5.74 -4.74 29.27
C LEU A 329 5.49 -4.07 27.92
N ARG A 330 5.92 -4.72 26.84
CA ARG A 330 5.53 -4.39 25.47
C ARG A 330 4.92 -5.63 24.85
N LEU A 331 3.67 -5.54 24.43
CA LEU A 331 2.99 -6.67 23.79
C LEU A 331 3.05 -6.56 22.28
N LEU A 332 3.39 -7.67 21.64
CA LEU A 332 3.41 -7.79 20.20
C LEU A 332 1.99 -7.98 19.67
N CYS A 333 1.57 -7.06 18.81
CA CYS A 333 0.23 -7.00 18.25
C CYS A 333 0.27 -6.92 16.72
N SER A 334 -0.75 -7.46 16.06
CA SER A 334 -1.01 -7.22 14.64
C SER A 334 -2.31 -6.44 14.47
N MET A 335 -2.37 -5.64 13.42
CA MET A 335 -3.60 -4.97 12.97
C MET A 335 -4.41 -5.91 12.05
N ASP A 336 -5.66 -5.56 11.82
CA ASP A 336 -6.45 -6.13 10.73
C ASP A 336 -5.99 -5.51 9.40
N GLU A 337 -5.47 -6.35 8.51
CA GLU A 337 -4.90 -5.92 7.23
C GLU A 337 -5.96 -5.41 6.23
N VAL A 338 -7.18 -5.96 6.29
CA VAL A 338 -8.28 -5.55 5.42
C VAL A 338 -8.85 -4.22 5.90
N GLN A 339 -9.05 -4.07 7.21
CA GLN A 339 -9.46 -2.79 7.78
C GLN A 339 -8.43 -1.70 7.44
N PHE A 340 -7.14 -1.99 7.63
CA PHE A 340 -6.07 -1.05 7.27
C PHE A 340 -6.12 -0.64 5.81
N SER A 341 -6.25 -1.59 4.88
CA SER A 341 -6.37 -1.27 3.46
C SER A 341 -7.60 -0.40 3.15
N ARG A 342 -8.74 -0.62 3.81
CA ARG A 342 -9.95 0.19 3.64
C ARG A 342 -9.75 1.62 4.11
N HIS A 343 -9.11 1.81 5.27
CA HIS A 343 -8.78 3.16 5.74
C HIS A 343 -7.80 3.86 4.79
N LEU A 344 -6.82 3.13 4.24
CA LEU A 344 -5.91 3.69 3.25
C LEU A 344 -6.65 4.13 1.98
N GLN A 345 -7.68 3.41 1.52
CA GLN A 345 -8.51 3.82 0.38
C GLN A 345 -9.31 5.10 0.62
N CYS A 346 -9.52 5.50 1.87
CA CYS A 346 -10.15 6.78 2.21
C CYS A 346 -9.19 7.97 2.09
N THR A 347 -7.95 7.77 1.63
CA THR A 347 -7.02 8.87 1.37
C THR A 347 -7.62 9.80 0.31
N PRO A 348 -7.82 11.09 0.62
CA PRO A 348 -8.45 12.02 -0.31
C PRO A 348 -7.56 12.27 -1.53
N ASP A 349 -8.19 12.53 -2.67
CA ASP A 349 -7.53 12.93 -3.93
C ASP A 349 -6.45 11.93 -4.40
N ALA A 350 -6.66 10.65 -4.10
CA ALA A 350 -5.72 9.58 -4.37
C ALA A 350 -6.41 8.33 -4.92
N LEU A 351 -5.89 7.78 -6.02
CA LEU A 351 -6.16 6.40 -6.39
C LEU A 351 -5.31 5.49 -5.50
N VAL A 352 -5.94 4.59 -4.76
CA VAL A 352 -5.25 3.62 -3.89
C VAL A 352 -5.56 2.20 -4.33
N LEU A 353 -4.51 1.48 -4.73
CA LEU A 353 -4.56 0.07 -5.05
C LEU A 353 -3.90 -0.72 -3.91
N SER A 354 -4.63 -1.68 -3.33
CA SER A 354 -4.12 -2.51 -2.23
C SER A 354 -4.31 -3.99 -2.52
N HIS A 355 -3.23 -4.76 -2.40
CA HIS A 355 -3.24 -6.22 -2.59
C HIS A 355 -4.35 -6.92 -1.79
N ASN A 356 -4.57 -6.53 -0.53
CA ASN A 356 -5.51 -7.22 0.35
C ASN A 356 -6.98 -7.02 -0.05
N LEU A 357 -7.30 -5.94 -0.77
CA LEU A 357 -8.65 -5.65 -1.24
C LEU A 357 -8.90 -6.30 -2.60
N MET A 358 -7.93 -6.21 -3.52
CA MET A 358 -8.03 -6.87 -4.82
C MET A 358 -8.12 -8.41 -4.67
N ALA A 359 -7.41 -9.00 -3.70
CA ALA A 359 -7.48 -10.42 -3.41
C ALA A 359 -8.80 -10.88 -2.78
N THR A 360 -9.52 -9.99 -2.09
CA THR A 360 -10.83 -10.33 -1.49
C THR A 360 -11.94 -10.21 -2.53
N GLU A 361 -11.91 -9.20 -3.38
CA GLU A 361 -12.86 -9.05 -4.50
C GLU A 361 -12.77 -10.21 -5.51
N THR A 362 -11.55 -10.67 -5.81
CA THR A 362 -11.35 -11.84 -6.69
C THR A 362 -11.80 -13.16 -6.06
N ALA A 363 -11.76 -13.28 -4.73
CA ALA A 363 -12.25 -14.46 -4.01
C ALA A 363 -13.78 -14.49 -3.86
N GLU A 364 -14.45 -13.34 -3.85
CA GLU A 364 -15.91 -13.25 -3.80
C GLU A 364 -16.58 -13.50 -5.16
N LEU A 365 -15.81 -13.38 -6.26
CA LEU A 365 -16.26 -13.61 -7.64
C LEU A 365 -15.95 -15.02 -8.17
N ALA A 366 -15.25 -15.86 -7.40
CA ALA A 366 -14.89 -17.25 -7.73
C ALA A 366 -15.76 -18.24 -6.95
#